data_AF-A0A930WNS7-F1
#
_entry.id   AF-A0A930WNS7-F1
#
_cell.length_a   1.000
_cell.length_b   1.000
_cell.length_c   1.000
_cell.angle_alpha   90.00
_cell.angle_beta   90.00
_cell.angle_gamma   90.00
#
_symmetry.space_group_name_H-M   'P 1'
#
loop_
_entity.id
_entity.type
_entity.pdbx_description
1 polymer ?
#
loop_
_entity_poly.entity_id
_entity_poly.type
_entity_poly.pdbx_seq_one_letter_code
_entity_poly.pdbx_strand_id
1 'polypeptide(L)'
;QEAIKDEKIKGYLTIDQEGSVLKAVYHGETSLEIGVKLAVTNKLNELQYQLNRSAANLSQEQEKRLSQTVDFTEKIDESKENKKIVQTIAAAGLGFFLYMILITYASVTAQEVASEKGTKIMEVVFSSIRASHYFYARMLALLLVILTHIGIYVVGGLAAILLFKDIPILAQSGILNHLGEAFSLNTLLFVLVSLFMYVVLAAFLGSMVSRPEDSGKALSPLMILIIAGFVGVTALGAAGDNLILKIGSYIPFISTFFMPFRAINGYANSIEAWISLAITVVFAVTATAFIGRMYASLVLQTDDLGIWKTFKRALSYH
;
A
#
# COMPACT_ATOMS: atom_id res chain seq x y z
N GLN A 1 -6.46 42.46 16.20
CA GLN A 1 -5.66 41.81 17.26
C GLN A 1 -6.53 41.28 18.41
N GLU A 2 -7.50 42.04 18.92
CA GLU A 2 -8.43 41.55 19.95
C GLU A 2 -9.27 40.34 19.49
N ALA A 3 -9.75 40.31 18.24
CA ALA A 3 -10.53 39.18 17.72
C ALA A 3 -9.77 37.85 17.53
N ILE A 4 -8.42 37.86 17.47
CA ILE A 4 -7.60 36.63 17.51
C ILE A 4 -7.51 36.12 18.95
N LYS A 5 -7.32 37.03 19.91
CA LYS A 5 -7.25 36.70 21.35
C LYS A 5 -8.58 36.18 21.90
N ASP A 6 -9.70 36.59 21.30
CA ASP A 6 -11.05 36.12 21.60
C ASP A 6 -11.43 34.83 20.82
N GLU A 7 -10.49 34.17 20.13
CA GLU A 7 -10.68 32.96 19.30
C GLU A 7 -11.71 33.07 18.16
N LYS A 8 -12.21 34.27 17.84
CA LYS A 8 -13.26 34.46 16.82
C LYS A 8 -12.73 34.29 15.39
N ILE A 9 -11.41 34.45 15.18
CA ILE A 9 -10.74 34.22 13.88
C ILE A 9 -9.41 33.50 14.08
N LYS A 10 -9.09 32.55 13.19
CA LYS A 10 -7.85 31.76 13.23
C LYS A 10 -6.58 32.55 12.82
N GLY A 11 -6.74 33.72 12.18
CA GLY A 11 -5.66 34.61 11.77
C GLY A 11 -6.14 35.67 10.78
N TYR A 12 -5.31 36.67 10.49
CA TYR A 12 -5.55 37.70 9.47
C TYR A 12 -4.28 38.04 8.69
N LEU A 13 -4.45 38.58 7.48
CA LEU A 13 -3.36 39.02 6.61
C LEU A 13 -3.39 40.55 6.53
N THR A 14 -2.27 41.21 6.81
CA THR A 14 -2.07 42.63 6.49
C THR A 14 -1.31 42.74 5.18
N ILE A 15 -1.74 43.65 4.32
CA ILE A 15 -1.11 43.91 3.03
C ILE A 15 -0.83 45.40 2.98
N ASP A 16 0.45 45.74 2.93
CA ASP A 16 0.92 47.10 2.75
C ASP A 16 1.62 47.24 1.40
N GLN A 17 1.50 48.39 0.77
CA GLN A 17 2.22 48.72 -0.46
C GLN A 17 3.37 49.67 -0.13
N GLU A 18 4.60 49.18 -0.28
CA GLU A 18 5.80 50.04 -0.18
C GLU A 18 6.35 50.28 -1.59
N GLY A 19 6.10 51.49 -2.13
CA GLY A 19 6.46 51.84 -3.50
C GLY A 19 5.72 50.97 -4.51
N SER A 20 6.46 50.16 -5.26
CA SER A 20 5.91 49.25 -6.28
C SER A 20 5.75 47.82 -5.79
N VAL A 21 6.01 47.51 -4.51
CA VAL A 21 6.00 46.13 -3.99
C VAL A 21 4.94 45.96 -2.90
N LEU A 22 4.11 44.93 -3.02
CA LEU A 22 3.19 44.47 -1.99
C LEU A 22 3.95 43.67 -0.94
N LYS A 23 3.88 44.10 0.31
CA LYS A 23 4.32 43.34 1.48
C LYS A 23 3.10 42.79 2.20
N ALA A 24 3.02 41.48 2.30
CA ALA A 24 1.97 40.81 3.04
C ALA A 24 2.53 40.13 4.29
N VAL A 25 1.92 40.37 5.45
CA VAL A 25 2.28 39.75 6.73
C VAL A 25 1.08 38.99 7.26
N TYR A 26 1.27 37.69 7.50
CA TYR A 26 0.24 36.87 8.14
C TYR A 26 0.41 36.88 9.65
N HIS A 27 -0.69 37.11 10.36
CA HIS A 27 -0.77 37.08 11.81
C HIS A 27 -1.76 35.99 12.22
N GLY A 28 -1.25 34.93 12.85
CA GLY A 28 -2.03 33.82 13.38
C GLY A 28 -1.24 33.08 14.45
N GLU A 29 -1.92 32.25 15.24
CA GLU A 29 -1.29 31.46 16.31
C GLU A 29 -0.44 30.30 15.77
N THR A 30 -0.78 29.80 14.58
CA THR A 30 -0.07 28.74 13.87
C THR A 30 0.18 29.15 12.41
N SER A 31 1.11 28.49 11.73
CA SER A 31 1.37 28.75 10.31
C SER A 31 0.18 28.39 9.44
N LEU A 32 -0.04 29.12 8.34
CA LEU A 32 -1.02 28.75 7.32
C LEU A 32 -0.79 27.33 6.80
N GLU A 33 -1.89 26.60 6.59
CA GLU A 33 -1.87 25.34 5.84
C GLU A 33 -1.27 25.55 4.45
N ILE A 34 -0.55 24.53 3.93
CA ILE A 34 0.20 24.62 2.67
C ILE A 34 -0.70 25.07 1.50
N GLY A 35 -1.91 24.50 1.39
CA GLY A 35 -2.86 24.86 0.35
C GLY A 35 -3.32 26.32 0.43
N VAL A 36 -3.62 26.81 1.63
CA VAL A 36 -4.04 28.20 1.85
C VAL A 36 -2.88 29.16 1.58
N LYS A 37 -1.68 28.81 2.04
CA LYS A 37 -0.47 29.60 1.78
C LYS A 37 -0.21 29.75 0.28
N LEU A 38 -0.30 28.66 -0.49
CA LEU A 38 -0.16 28.68 -1.95
C LEU A 38 -1.22 29.56 -2.61
N ALA A 39 -2.49 29.43 -2.20
CA ALA A 39 -3.58 30.23 -2.74
C ALA A 39 -3.39 31.73 -2.47
N VAL A 40 -3.01 32.10 -1.24
CA VAL A 40 -2.73 33.48 -0.84
C VAL A 40 -1.54 34.04 -1.63
N THR A 41 -0.43 33.29 -1.70
CA THR A 41 0.75 33.74 -2.46
C THR A 41 0.44 33.92 -3.96
N ASN A 42 -0.34 33.01 -4.57
CA ASN A 42 -0.75 33.16 -5.97
C ASN A 42 -1.59 34.41 -6.19
N LYS A 43 -2.54 34.72 -5.28
CA LYS A 43 -3.38 35.91 -5.41
C LYS A 43 -2.58 37.20 -5.19
N LEU A 44 -1.65 37.22 -4.24
CA LEU A 44 -0.74 38.35 -4.02
C LEU A 44 0.17 38.59 -5.24
N ASN A 45 0.68 37.53 -5.86
CA ASN A 45 1.46 37.64 -7.10
C ASN A 45 0.64 38.20 -8.27
N GLU A 46 -0.64 37.80 -8.39
CA GLU A 46 -1.55 38.35 -9.39
C GLU A 46 -1.77 39.86 -9.17
N LEU A 47 -2.01 40.28 -7.92
CA LEU A 47 -2.15 41.70 -7.57
C LEU A 47 -0.85 42.49 -7.81
N GLN A 48 0.30 41.91 -7.48
CA GLN A 48 1.62 42.49 -7.75
C GLN A 48 1.84 42.66 -9.26
N TYR A 49 1.43 41.68 -10.07
CA TYR A 49 1.51 41.76 -11.53
C TYR A 49 0.62 42.88 -12.09
N GLN A 50 -0.60 43.03 -11.56
CA GLN A 50 -1.49 44.13 -11.93
C GLN A 50 -0.90 45.51 -11.57
N LEU A 51 -0.31 45.64 -10.36
CA LEU A 51 0.37 46.86 -9.94
C LEU A 51 1.57 47.20 -10.85
N ASN A 52 2.39 46.20 -11.18
CA ASN A 52 3.53 46.38 -12.08
C ASN A 52 3.08 46.82 -13.48
N ARG A 53 1.97 46.27 -14.00
CA ARG A 53 1.40 46.67 -15.28
C ARG A 53 0.87 48.09 -15.27
N SER A 54 0.15 48.47 -14.21
CA SER A 54 -0.36 49.82 -14.00
C SER A 54 0.79 50.85 -13.93
N ALA A 55 1.86 50.53 -13.20
CA ALA A 55 3.03 51.40 -13.09
C ALA A 55 3.86 51.51 -14.39
N ALA A 56 3.81 50.50 -15.26
CA ALA A 56 4.63 50.43 -16.47
C ALA A 56 4.10 51.23 -17.67
N ASN A 57 2.90 51.83 -17.60
CA ASN A 57 2.28 52.62 -18.68
C ASN A 57 2.35 51.93 -20.06
N LEU A 58 2.04 50.63 -20.09
CA LEU A 58 2.11 49.83 -21.30
C LEU A 58 1.07 50.26 -22.33
N SER A 59 1.42 50.24 -23.61
CA SER A 59 0.44 50.45 -24.67
C SER A 59 -0.53 49.27 -24.77
N GLN A 60 -1.73 49.50 -25.30
CA GLN A 60 -2.76 48.45 -25.44
C GLN A 60 -2.26 47.22 -26.24
N GLU A 61 -1.34 47.43 -27.19
CA GLU A 61 -0.69 46.33 -27.91
C GLU A 61 0.34 45.57 -27.06
N GLN A 62 1.10 46.27 -26.21
CA GLN A 62 2.06 45.64 -25.30
C GLN A 62 1.34 44.83 -24.23
N GLU A 63 0.22 45.35 -23.71
CA GLU A 63 -0.65 44.63 -22.78
C GLU A 63 -1.22 43.36 -23.41
N LYS A 64 -1.74 43.45 -24.64
CA LYS A 64 -2.31 42.30 -25.35
C LYS A 64 -1.28 41.20 -25.60
N ARG A 65 -0.02 41.58 -25.86
CA ARG A 65 1.11 40.63 -25.99
C ARG A 65 1.46 39.97 -24.66
N LEU A 66 1.48 40.72 -23.56
CA LEU A 66 1.77 40.20 -22.22
C LEU A 66 0.61 39.40 -21.60
N SER A 67 -0.61 39.52 -22.12
CA SER A 67 -1.77 38.72 -21.71
C SER A 67 -1.97 37.44 -22.52
N GLN A 68 -1.09 37.14 -23.48
CA GLN A 68 -1.17 35.88 -24.22
C GLN A 68 -0.82 34.71 -23.28
N THR A 69 -1.74 33.78 -23.13
CA THR A 69 -1.50 32.50 -22.46
C THR A 69 -1.15 31.43 -23.48
N VAL A 70 -0.46 30.38 -23.04
CA VAL A 70 -0.27 29.19 -23.87
C VAL A 70 -1.64 28.58 -24.16
N ASP A 71 -1.95 28.38 -25.44
CA ASP A 71 -3.10 27.58 -25.87
C ASP A 71 -2.70 26.11 -25.82
N PHE A 72 -2.91 25.49 -24.66
CA PHE A 72 -2.61 24.07 -24.44
C PHE A 72 -3.87 23.25 -24.69
N THR A 73 -3.89 22.52 -25.80
CA THR A 73 -4.97 21.59 -26.15
C THR A 73 -4.42 20.17 -26.18
N GLU A 74 -4.98 19.26 -25.38
CA GLU A 74 -4.69 17.82 -25.44
C GLU A 74 -5.61 17.13 -26.45
N LYS A 75 -5.02 16.36 -27.37
CA LYS A 75 -5.78 15.43 -28.23
C LYS A 75 -5.66 14.02 -27.65
N ILE A 76 -6.70 13.59 -26.95
CA ILE A 76 -6.75 12.31 -26.25
C ILE A 76 -7.47 11.27 -27.11
N ASP A 77 -6.93 10.06 -27.15
CA ASP A 77 -7.60 8.88 -27.69
C ASP A 77 -8.52 8.29 -26.60
N GLU A 78 -9.84 8.49 -26.75
CA GLU A 78 -10.84 8.08 -25.75
C GLU A 78 -10.79 6.58 -25.44
N SER A 79 -10.44 5.73 -26.42
CA SER A 79 -10.34 4.30 -26.21
C SER A 79 -9.18 3.95 -25.26
N LYS A 80 -8.03 4.61 -25.44
CA LYS A 80 -6.86 4.41 -24.58
C LYS A 80 -7.06 5.00 -23.19
N GLU A 81 -7.73 6.13 -23.08
CA GLU A 81 -8.02 6.75 -21.78
C GLU A 81 -8.98 5.88 -20.96
N ASN A 82 -10.06 5.38 -21.58
CA ASN A 82 -10.97 4.44 -20.92
C ASN A 82 -10.25 3.17 -20.46
N LYS A 83 -9.36 2.61 -21.29
CA LYS A 83 -8.54 1.44 -20.90
C LYS A 83 -7.70 1.75 -19.65
N LYS A 84 -7.02 2.89 -19.62
CA LYS A 84 -6.17 3.31 -18.50
C LYS A 84 -6.99 3.46 -17.20
N ILE A 85 -8.17 4.07 -17.28
CA ILE A 85 -9.09 4.22 -16.14
C ILE A 85 -9.49 2.83 -15.61
N VAL A 86 -9.90 1.91 -16.48
CA VAL A 86 -10.29 0.56 -16.08
C VAL A 86 -9.13 -0.21 -15.44
N GLN A 87 -7.92 -0.16 -16.01
CA GLN A 87 -6.73 -0.80 -15.43
C GLN A 87 -6.38 -0.22 -14.06
N THR A 88 -6.51 1.09 -13.89
CA THR A 88 -6.25 1.77 -12.61
C THR A 88 -7.26 1.33 -11.55
N ILE A 89 -8.55 1.27 -11.89
CA ILE A 89 -9.61 0.80 -10.99
C ILE A 89 -9.40 -0.67 -10.63
N ALA A 90 -9.08 -1.52 -11.61
CA ALA A 90 -8.81 -2.94 -11.37
C ALA A 90 -7.60 -3.16 -10.45
N ALA A 91 -6.51 -2.43 -10.68
CA ALA A 91 -5.32 -2.49 -9.85
C ALA A 91 -5.58 -1.97 -8.43
N ALA A 92 -6.34 -0.88 -8.27
CA ALA A 92 -6.74 -0.35 -6.97
C ALA A 92 -7.65 -1.34 -6.22
N GLY A 93 -8.63 -1.93 -6.91
CA GLY A 93 -9.52 -2.96 -6.35
C GLY A 93 -8.76 -4.20 -5.89
N LEU A 94 -7.83 -4.70 -6.71
CA LEU A 94 -6.95 -5.82 -6.33
C LEU A 94 -6.06 -5.43 -5.14
N GLY A 95 -5.46 -4.24 -5.16
CA GLY A 95 -4.62 -3.76 -4.06
C GLY A 95 -5.38 -3.67 -2.74
N PHE A 96 -6.63 -3.19 -2.77
CA PHE A 96 -7.49 -3.13 -1.59
C PHE A 96 -7.91 -4.53 -1.13
N PHE A 97 -8.24 -5.43 -2.05
CA PHE A 97 -8.54 -6.82 -1.73
C PHE A 97 -7.33 -7.52 -1.08
N LEU A 98 -6.13 -7.32 -1.62
CA LEU A 98 -4.87 -7.81 -1.04
C LEU A 98 -4.65 -7.25 0.36
N TYR A 99 -4.85 -5.95 0.54
CA TYR A 99 -4.74 -5.30 1.86
C TYR A 99 -5.65 -5.98 2.89
N MET A 100 -6.93 -6.21 2.55
CA MET A 100 -7.88 -6.87 3.43
C MET A 100 -7.49 -8.32 3.75
N ILE A 101 -7.23 -9.13 2.73
CA ILE A 101 -6.95 -10.56 2.94
C ILE A 101 -5.65 -10.77 3.72
N LEU A 102 -4.62 -9.94 3.48
CA LEU A 102 -3.35 -10.03 4.20
C LEU A 102 -3.53 -9.70 5.69
N ILE A 103 -4.28 -8.66 6.03
CA ILE A 103 -4.56 -8.31 7.43
C ILE A 103 -5.33 -9.44 8.11
N THR A 104 -6.37 -9.97 7.45
CA THR A 104 -7.19 -11.04 8.01
C THR A 104 -6.35 -12.29 8.29
N TYR A 105 -5.62 -12.79 7.28
CA TYR A 105 -4.81 -14.00 7.45
C TYR A 105 -3.67 -13.80 8.45
N ALA A 106 -3.00 -12.65 8.44
CA ALA A 106 -1.96 -12.35 9.42
C ALA A 106 -2.51 -12.33 10.85
N SER A 107 -3.64 -11.67 11.06
CA SER A 107 -4.28 -11.55 12.38
C SER A 107 -4.74 -12.89 12.92
N VAL A 108 -5.46 -13.65 12.10
CA VAL A 108 -5.96 -14.99 12.48
C VAL A 108 -4.79 -15.92 12.79
N THR A 109 -3.78 -15.99 11.91
CA THR A 109 -2.62 -16.88 12.11
C THR A 109 -1.88 -16.57 13.41
N ALA A 110 -1.59 -15.29 13.68
CA ALA A 110 -0.87 -14.93 14.89
C ALA A 110 -1.67 -15.24 16.16
N GLN A 111 -2.98 -15.01 16.13
CA GLN A 111 -3.86 -15.27 17.25
C GLN A 111 -3.98 -16.77 17.54
N GLU A 112 -4.08 -17.61 16.51
CA GLU A 112 -4.08 -19.07 16.66
C GLU A 112 -2.77 -19.59 17.27
N VAL A 113 -1.62 -19.14 16.75
CA VAL A 113 -0.31 -19.55 17.28
C VAL A 113 -0.16 -19.14 18.75
N ALA A 114 -0.58 -17.92 19.10
CA ALA A 114 -0.55 -17.44 20.47
C ALA A 114 -1.51 -18.23 21.39
N SER A 115 -2.66 -18.66 20.87
CA SER A 115 -3.64 -19.47 21.60
C SER A 115 -3.13 -20.88 21.88
N GLU A 116 -2.49 -21.52 20.90
CA GLU A 116 -1.86 -22.82 21.08
C GLU A 116 -0.72 -22.78 22.11
N LYS A 117 0.07 -21.70 22.09
CA LYS A 117 1.10 -21.49 23.10
C LYS A 117 0.51 -21.29 24.50
N GLY A 118 -0.52 -20.46 24.63
CA GLY A 118 -1.18 -20.18 25.91
C GLY A 118 -1.89 -21.38 26.55
N THR A 119 -2.36 -22.32 25.74
CA THR A 119 -3.04 -23.55 26.21
C THR A 119 -2.09 -24.69 26.57
N LYS A 120 -0.77 -24.51 26.41
CA LYS A 120 0.27 -25.53 26.60
C LYS A 120 0.09 -26.80 25.77
N ILE A 121 -0.79 -26.79 24.76
CA ILE A 121 -0.98 -27.95 23.87
C ILE A 121 0.32 -28.30 23.12
N MET A 122 1.15 -27.28 22.86
CA MET A 122 2.45 -27.42 22.21
C MET A 122 3.45 -28.24 23.04
N GLU A 123 3.38 -28.23 24.37
CA GLU A 123 4.24 -29.08 25.23
C GLU A 123 3.92 -30.57 25.00
N VAL A 124 2.63 -30.90 24.88
CA VAL A 124 2.16 -32.28 24.62
C VAL A 124 2.49 -32.70 23.19
N VAL A 125 2.20 -31.86 22.19
CA VAL A 125 2.48 -32.18 20.78
C VAL A 125 3.99 -32.38 20.56
N PHE A 126 4.83 -31.57 21.21
CA PHE A 126 6.27 -31.65 21.05
C PHE A 126 6.93 -32.80 21.80
N SER A 127 6.20 -33.44 22.73
CA SER A 127 6.63 -34.72 23.30
C SER A 127 6.63 -35.85 22.26
N SER A 128 5.86 -35.70 21.17
CA SER A 128 5.64 -36.74 20.15
C SER A 128 6.19 -36.37 18.77
N ILE A 129 6.28 -35.09 18.41
CA ILE A 129 6.76 -34.62 17.11
C ILE A 129 7.73 -33.45 17.29
N ARG A 130 8.80 -33.40 16.47
CA ARG A 130 9.73 -32.26 16.47
C ARG A 130 9.00 -30.96 16.09
N ALA A 131 9.23 -29.89 16.85
CA ALA A 131 8.62 -28.58 16.63
C ALA A 131 8.78 -28.02 15.21
N SER A 132 9.93 -28.25 14.57
CA SER A 132 10.17 -27.85 13.18
C SER A 132 9.26 -28.58 12.18
N HIS A 133 9.00 -29.87 12.40
CA HIS A 133 8.13 -30.67 11.53
C HIS A 133 6.67 -30.23 11.70
N TYR A 134 6.27 -29.96 12.94
CA TYR A 134 4.95 -29.38 13.21
C TYR A 134 4.77 -28.04 12.50
N PHE A 135 5.76 -27.14 12.56
CA PHE A 135 5.71 -25.85 11.87
C PHE A 135 5.56 -26.02 10.36
N TYR A 136 6.39 -26.84 9.72
CA TYR A 136 6.29 -27.06 8.27
C TYR A 136 4.97 -27.72 7.86
N ALA A 137 4.46 -28.67 8.64
CA ALA A 137 3.15 -29.28 8.39
C ALA A 137 2.03 -28.25 8.49
N ARG A 138 2.08 -27.36 9.49
CA ARG A 138 1.12 -26.25 9.64
C ARG A 138 1.20 -25.28 8.47
N MET A 139 2.40 -24.86 8.07
CA MET A 139 2.58 -23.96 6.94
C MET A 139 2.05 -24.57 5.63
N LEU A 140 2.30 -25.87 5.40
CA LEU A 140 1.74 -26.59 4.26
C LEU A 140 0.21 -26.62 4.31
N ALA A 141 -0.39 -26.89 5.48
CA ALA A 141 -1.83 -26.89 5.65
C ALA A 141 -2.44 -25.51 5.35
N LEU A 142 -1.84 -24.43 5.86
CA LEU A 142 -2.27 -23.06 5.57
C LEU A 142 -2.12 -22.71 4.08
N LEU A 143 -1.05 -23.16 3.42
CA LEU A 143 -0.89 -23.00 1.97
C LEU A 143 -2.03 -23.67 1.19
N LEU A 144 -2.44 -24.88 1.59
CA LEU A 144 -3.58 -25.59 0.97
C LEU A 144 -4.92 -24.87 1.21
N VAL A 145 -5.11 -24.30 2.39
CA VAL A 145 -6.29 -23.46 2.70
C VAL A 145 -6.32 -22.22 1.81
N ILE A 146 -5.18 -21.52 1.67
CA ILE A 146 -5.05 -20.37 0.77
C ILE A 146 -5.35 -20.78 -0.68
N LEU A 147 -4.77 -21.90 -1.13
CA LEU A 147 -4.98 -22.41 -2.49
C LEU A 147 -6.46 -22.72 -2.75
N THR A 148 -7.17 -23.27 -1.75
CA THR A 148 -8.61 -23.54 -1.82
C THR A 148 -9.41 -22.24 -1.95
N HIS A 149 -9.10 -21.21 -1.14
CA HIS A 149 -9.76 -19.91 -1.24
C HIS A 149 -9.52 -19.24 -2.60
N ILE A 150 -8.28 -19.25 -3.09
CA ILE A 150 -7.95 -18.72 -4.42
C ILE A 150 -8.72 -19.49 -5.49
N GLY A 151 -8.79 -20.82 -5.40
CA GLY A 151 -9.58 -21.65 -6.31
C GLY A 151 -11.06 -21.26 -6.31
N ILE A 152 -11.66 -21.05 -5.14
CA ILE A 152 -13.05 -20.58 -5.00
C ILE A 152 -13.22 -19.20 -5.65
N TYR A 153 -12.30 -18.26 -5.43
CA TYR A 153 -12.38 -16.93 -6.04
C TYR A 153 -12.23 -16.94 -7.56
N VAL A 154 -11.35 -17.78 -8.10
CA VAL A 154 -11.19 -17.95 -9.55
C VAL A 154 -12.45 -18.56 -10.16
N VAL A 155 -12.97 -19.65 -9.59
CA VAL A 155 -14.19 -20.31 -10.07
C VAL A 155 -15.40 -19.40 -9.94
N GLY A 156 -15.55 -18.72 -8.80
CA GLY A 156 -16.62 -17.75 -8.56
C GLY A 156 -16.54 -16.55 -9.50
N GLY A 157 -15.33 -16.04 -9.76
CA GLY A 157 -15.09 -14.96 -10.73
C GLY A 157 -15.45 -15.37 -12.16
N LEU A 158 -15.05 -16.58 -12.59
CA LEU A 158 -15.44 -17.13 -13.89
C LEU A 158 -16.96 -17.32 -14.00
N ALA A 159 -17.60 -17.86 -12.96
CA ALA A 159 -19.06 -18.01 -12.93
C ALA A 159 -19.77 -16.65 -13.00
N ALA A 160 -19.27 -15.64 -12.26
CA ALA A 160 -19.80 -14.28 -12.32
C ALA A 160 -19.67 -13.68 -13.74
N ILE A 161 -18.53 -13.86 -14.40
CA ILE A 161 -18.35 -13.41 -15.80
C ILE A 161 -19.39 -14.08 -16.71
N LEU A 162 -19.58 -15.41 -16.59
CA LEU A 162 -20.52 -16.14 -17.43
C LEU A 162 -21.99 -15.74 -17.19
N LEU A 163 -22.37 -15.45 -15.94
CA LEU A 163 -23.74 -15.11 -15.55
C LEU A 163 -24.08 -13.63 -15.80
N PHE A 164 -23.09 -12.74 -15.74
CA PHE A 164 -23.31 -11.29 -15.78
C PHE A 164 -22.72 -10.59 -17.02
N LYS A 165 -22.13 -11.33 -17.97
CA LYS A 165 -21.58 -10.76 -19.22
C LYS A 165 -22.58 -9.94 -20.03
N ASP A 166 -23.87 -10.25 -19.95
CA ASP A 166 -24.92 -9.64 -20.76
C ASP A 166 -25.51 -8.38 -20.12
N ILE A 167 -25.04 -7.99 -18.92
CA ILE A 167 -25.45 -6.73 -18.29
C ILE A 167 -24.91 -5.56 -19.13
N PRO A 168 -25.75 -4.61 -19.60
CA PRO A 168 -25.34 -3.53 -20.50
C PRO A 168 -24.14 -2.71 -19.99
N ILE A 169 -24.09 -2.45 -18.67
CA ILE A 169 -23.00 -1.74 -18.00
C ILE A 169 -21.67 -2.49 -18.09
N LEU A 170 -21.67 -3.82 -18.01
CA LEU A 170 -20.45 -4.64 -18.07
C LEU A 170 -20.03 -4.93 -19.50
N ALA A 171 -20.99 -5.09 -20.42
CA ALA A 171 -20.73 -5.35 -21.83
C ALA A 171 -20.15 -4.13 -22.56
N GLN A 172 -20.62 -2.92 -22.25
CA GLN A 172 -20.19 -1.68 -22.93
C GLN A 172 -18.93 -1.05 -22.34
N SER A 173 -18.54 -1.40 -21.12
CA SER A 173 -17.42 -0.77 -20.41
C SER A 173 -16.04 -1.37 -20.70
N GLY A 174 -15.96 -2.51 -21.39
CA GLY A 174 -14.70 -3.22 -21.63
C GLY A 174 -14.05 -3.82 -20.38
N ILE A 175 -14.69 -3.67 -19.20
CA ILE A 175 -14.21 -4.13 -17.89
C ILE A 175 -13.89 -5.62 -17.91
N LEU A 176 -14.74 -6.44 -18.54
CA LEU A 176 -14.58 -7.89 -18.63
C LEU A 176 -13.26 -8.31 -19.31
N ASN A 177 -12.81 -7.56 -20.33
CA ASN A 177 -11.56 -7.87 -21.03
C ASN A 177 -10.32 -7.52 -20.18
N HIS A 178 -10.43 -6.51 -19.32
CA HIS A 178 -9.33 -6.05 -18.46
C HIS A 178 -9.26 -6.78 -17.12
N LEU A 179 -10.37 -7.40 -16.67
CA LEU A 179 -10.36 -8.33 -15.55
C LEU A 179 -9.46 -9.54 -15.82
N GLY A 180 -9.35 -10.00 -17.07
CA GLY A 180 -8.44 -11.08 -17.45
C GLY A 180 -6.96 -10.79 -17.13
N GLU A 181 -6.52 -9.54 -17.26
CA GLU A 181 -5.16 -9.10 -16.90
C GLU A 181 -4.99 -9.07 -15.36
N ALA A 182 -6.00 -8.61 -14.63
CA ALA A 182 -6.00 -8.62 -13.17
C ALA A 182 -5.98 -10.04 -12.58
N PHE A 183 -6.61 -11.01 -13.25
CA PHE A 183 -6.62 -12.43 -12.89
C PHE A 183 -5.59 -13.25 -13.68
N SER A 184 -4.53 -12.63 -14.20
CA SER A 184 -3.47 -13.36 -14.89
C SER A 184 -2.83 -14.41 -13.97
N LEU A 185 -2.30 -15.49 -14.57
CA LEU A 185 -1.62 -16.55 -13.82
C LEU A 185 -0.47 -16.00 -12.96
N ASN A 186 0.29 -15.03 -13.49
CA ASN A 186 1.38 -14.40 -12.74
C ASN A 186 0.83 -13.67 -11.50
N THR A 187 -0.21 -12.85 -11.64
CA THR A 187 -0.84 -12.13 -10.53
C THR A 187 -1.35 -13.11 -9.47
N LEU A 188 -2.06 -14.16 -9.87
CA LEU A 188 -2.60 -15.17 -8.94
C LEU A 188 -1.50 -15.90 -8.16
N LEU A 189 -0.41 -16.28 -8.82
CA LEU A 189 0.75 -16.87 -8.14
C LEU A 189 1.43 -15.86 -7.21
N PHE A 190 1.47 -14.59 -7.60
CA PHE A 190 1.99 -13.51 -6.76
C PHE A 190 1.17 -13.36 -5.48
N VAL A 191 -0.16 -13.36 -5.60
CA VAL A 191 -1.09 -13.33 -4.47
C VAL A 191 -0.86 -14.53 -3.55
N LEU A 192 -0.81 -15.74 -4.11
CA LEU A 192 -0.58 -16.99 -3.37
C LEU A 192 0.71 -16.95 -2.56
N VAL A 193 1.83 -16.66 -3.22
CA VAL A 193 3.16 -16.67 -2.61
C VAL A 193 3.29 -15.55 -1.59
N SER A 194 2.77 -14.37 -1.92
CA SER A 194 2.79 -13.23 -0.99
C SER A 194 1.97 -13.53 0.26
N LEU A 195 0.72 -13.98 0.11
CA LEU A 195 -0.14 -14.30 1.24
C LEU A 195 0.50 -15.36 2.14
N PHE A 196 1.08 -16.41 1.56
CA PHE A 196 1.85 -17.42 2.29
C PHE A 196 3.03 -16.82 3.07
N MET A 197 3.83 -15.96 2.43
CA MET A 197 4.97 -15.29 3.08
C MET A 197 4.53 -14.39 4.26
N TYR A 198 3.42 -13.66 4.12
CA TYR A 198 2.85 -12.87 5.21
C TYR A 198 2.35 -13.75 6.37
N VAL A 199 1.72 -14.89 6.07
CA VAL A 199 1.29 -15.89 7.06
C VAL A 199 2.48 -16.48 7.82
N VAL A 200 3.58 -16.80 7.13
CA VAL A 200 4.81 -17.31 7.76
C VAL A 200 5.38 -16.28 8.75
N LEU A 201 5.44 -15.00 8.37
CA LEU A 201 5.91 -13.94 9.26
C LEU A 201 4.93 -13.67 10.41
N ALA A 202 3.63 -13.75 10.16
CA ALA A 202 2.61 -13.64 11.19
C ALA A 202 2.70 -14.76 12.23
N ALA A 203 2.90 -16.01 11.78
CA ALA A 203 3.08 -17.15 12.67
C ALA A 203 4.33 -16.99 13.55
N PHE A 204 5.42 -16.48 12.99
CA PHE A 204 6.62 -16.15 13.74
C PHE A 204 6.36 -15.10 14.81
N LEU A 205 5.75 -13.96 14.45
CA LEU A 205 5.43 -12.89 15.39
C LEU A 205 4.44 -13.33 16.47
N GLY A 206 3.41 -14.12 16.10
CA GLY A 206 2.47 -14.72 17.04
C GLY A 206 3.13 -15.68 18.03
N SER A 207 4.17 -16.41 17.62
CA SER A 207 4.92 -17.30 18.53
C SER A 207 5.75 -16.56 19.58
N MET A 208 5.99 -15.25 19.40
CA MET A 208 6.76 -14.43 20.35
C MET A 208 5.96 -14.00 21.58
N VAL A 209 4.62 -14.07 21.52
CA VAL A 209 3.75 -13.71 22.64
C VAL A 209 3.20 -14.95 23.32
N SER A 210 2.96 -14.88 24.62
CA SER A 210 2.43 -16.00 25.40
C SER A 210 0.90 -16.02 25.44
N ARG A 211 0.24 -14.93 25.02
CA ARG A 211 -1.20 -14.73 25.13
C ARG A 211 -1.81 -14.25 23.82
N PRO A 212 -3.00 -14.75 23.42
CA PRO A 212 -3.72 -14.29 22.23
C PRO A 212 -4.01 -12.79 22.25
N GLU A 213 -4.24 -12.22 23.44
CA GLU A 213 -4.56 -10.80 23.62
C GLU A 213 -3.41 -9.87 23.21
N ASP A 214 -2.16 -10.35 23.28
CA ASP A 214 -0.98 -9.57 22.91
C ASP A 214 -0.56 -9.75 21.44
N SER A 215 -1.20 -10.67 20.70
CA SER A 215 -0.90 -10.95 19.29
C SER A 215 -1.02 -9.71 18.39
N GLY A 216 -2.00 -8.84 18.66
CA GLY A 216 -2.19 -7.60 17.91
C GLY A 216 -1.00 -6.64 18.01
N LYS A 217 -0.36 -6.55 19.20
CA LYS A 217 0.85 -5.73 19.38
C LYS A 217 2.06 -6.36 18.68
N ALA A 218 2.21 -7.67 18.75
CA ALA A 218 3.29 -8.40 18.10
C ALA A 218 3.24 -8.29 16.56
N LEU A 219 2.04 -8.15 15.99
CA LEU A 219 1.83 -7.98 14.55
C LEU A 219 2.12 -6.58 14.01
N SER A 220 2.34 -5.59 14.87
CA SER A 220 2.58 -4.19 14.44
C SER A 220 3.62 -4.02 13.32
N PRO A 221 4.82 -4.65 13.33
CA PRO A 221 5.76 -4.51 12.21
C PRO A 221 5.22 -5.08 10.90
N LEU A 222 4.44 -6.16 10.96
CA LEU A 222 3.81 -6.75 9.78
C LEU A 222 2.72 -5.83 9.22
N MET A 223 1.91 -5.23 10.10
CA MET A 223 0.87 -4.28 9.71
C MET A 223 1.47 -3.04 9.05
N ILE A 224 2.60 -2.53 9.55
CA ILE A 224 3.33 -1.43 8.91
C ILE A 224 3.75 -1.80 7.50
N LEU A 225 4.25 -3.03 7.26
CA LEU A 225 4.60 -3.48 5.91
C LEU A 225 3.38 -3.55 4.98
N ILE A 226 2.25 -4.06 5.45
CA ILE A 226 1.01 -4.14 4.68
C ILE A 226 0.51 -2.73 4.32
N ILE A 227 0.44 -1.84 5.31
CA ILE A 227 -0.02 -0.46 5.12
C ILE A 227 0.95 0.31 4.21
N ALA A 228 2.27 0.20 4.44
CA ALA A 228 3.27 0.87 3.62
C ALA A 228 3.24 0.39 2.16
N GLY A 229 3.03 -0.91 1.92
CA GLY A 229 2.85 -1.45 0.57
C GLY A 229 1.58 -0.92 -0.11
N PHE A 230 0.44 -0.95 0.60
CA PHE A 230 -0.84 -0.49 0.06
C PHE A 230 -0.89 1.04 -0.15
N VAL A 231 -0.49 1.83 0.85
CA VAL A 231 -0.40 3.29 0.74
C VAL A 231 0.68 3.69 -0.25
N GLY A 232 1.81 2.98 -0.28
CA GLY A 232 2.90 3.22 -1.22
C GLY A 232 2.43 3.06 -2.66
N VAL A 233 1.69 1.99 -2.98
CA VAL A 233 1.21 1.79 -4.36
C VAL A 233 0.12 2.79 -4.74
N THR A 234 -0.76 3.17 -3.81
CA THR A 234 -1.82 4.16 -4.10
C THR A 234 -1.25 5.57 -4.28
N ALA A 235 -0.32 5.99 -3.41
CA ALA A 235 0.32 7.30 -3.49
C ALA A 235 1.28 7.43 -4.69
N LEU A 236 2.13 6.43 -4.91
CA LEU A 236 3.11 6.46 -6.01
C LEU A 236 2.46 6.11 -7.35
N GLY A 237 1.47 5.24 -7.37
CA GLY A 237 0.77 4.81 -8.59
C GLY A 237 -0.09 5.90 -9.22
N ALA A 238 -0.57 6.86 -8.43
CA ALA A 238 -1.30 8.03 -8.93
C ALA A 238 -0.46 8.90 -9.89
N ALA A 239 0.87 8.89 -9.74
CA ALA A 239 1.80 9.59 -10.61
C ALA A 239 2.26 8.77 -11.84
N GLY A 240 1.72 7.55 -12.03
CA GLY A 240 2.16 6.61 -13.06
C GLY A 240 3.33 5.70 -12.63
N ASP A 241 4.08 5.15 -13.60
CA ASP A 241 5.28 4.35 -13.29
C ASP A 241 6.44 5.26 -12.88
N ASN A 242 7.15 4.86 -11.83
CA ASN A 242 8.28 5.62 -11.31
C ASN A 242 9.35 4.68 -10.75
N LEU A 243 10.55 5.23 -10.54
CA LEU A 243 11.71 4.44 -10.13
C LEU A 243 11.48 3.70 -8.80
N ILE A 244 10.74 4.31 -7.87
CA ILE A 244 10.45 3.71 -6.56
C ILE A 244 9.53 2.50 -6.73
N LEU A 245 8.48 2.61 -7.54
CA LEU A 245 7.62 1.47 -7.88
C LEU A 245 8.41 0.36 -8.58
N LYS A 246 9.30 0.72 -9.51
CA LYS A 246 10.12 -0.24 -10.24
C LYS A 246 11.05 -1.03 -9.32
N ILE A 247 11.77 -0.37 -8.42
CA ILE A 247 12.67 -1.02 -7.46
C ILE A 247 11.87 -1.81 -6.42
N GLY A 248 10.83 -1.20 -5.84
CA GLY A 248 10.00 -1.83 -4.81
C GLY A 248 9.28 -3.08 -5.30
N SER A 249 9.03 -3.19 -6.61
CA SER A 249 8.47 -4.40 -7.23
C SER A 249 9.35 -5.64 -7.10
N TYR A 250 10.63 -5.52 -6.77
CA TYR A 250 11.53 -6.66 -6.59
C TYR A 250 11.87 -6.94 -5.12
N ILE A 251 11.40 -6.10 -4.19
CA ILE A 251 11.66 -6.24 -2.76
C ILE A 251 10.49 -7.04 -2.15
N PRO A 252 10.72 -8.25 -1.59
CA PRO A 252 9.66 -9.03 -0.95
C PRO A 252 8.88 -8.23 0.11
N PHE A 253 7.60 -8.58 0.32
CA PHE A 253 6.56 -7.83 1.05
C PHE A 253 6.10 -6.54 0.34
N ILE A 254 7.02 -5.69 -0.10
CA ILE A 254 6.66 -4.47 -0.85
C ILE A 254 6.15 -4.82 -2.25
N SER A 255 6.79 -5.80 -2.88
CA SER A 255 6.47 -6.30 -4.21
C SER A 255 5.03 -6.83 -4.32
N THR A 256 4.44 -7.28 -3.20
CA THR A 256 3.06 -7.79 -3.09
C THR A 256 2.02 -6.82 -3.64
N PHE A 257 2.25 -5.51 -3.47
CA PHE A 257 1.36 -4.48 -4.00
C PHE A 257 1.90 -3.88 -5.29
N PHE A 258 3.22 -3.64 -5.35
CA PHE A 258 3.83 -2.85 -6.41
C PHE A 258 3.86 -3.61 -7.75
N MET A 259 4.22 -4.90 -7.73
CA MET A 259 4.40 -5.68 -8.95
C MET A 259 3.06 -5.97 -9.64
N PRO A 260 1.98 -6.43 -8.96
CA PRO A 260 0.67 -6.57 -9.58
C PRO A 260 0.12 -5.27 -10.15
N PHE A 261 0.29 -4.14 -9.44
CA PHE A 261 -0.12 -2.83 -9.93
C PHE A 261 0.59 -2.45 -11.24
N ARG A 262 1.91 -2.63 -11.30
CA ARG A 262 2.68 -2.35 -12.52
C ARG A 262 2.34 -3.30 -13.65
N ALA A 263 2.05 -4.57 -13.36
CA ALA A 263 1.65 -5.55 -14.36
C ALA A 263 0.29 -5.21 -14.98
N ILE A 264 -0.72 -4.87 -14.16
CA ILE A 264 -2.08 -4.55 -14.61
C ILE A 264 -2.11 -3.26 -15.44
N ASN A 265 -1.35 -2.24 -15.03
CA ASN A 265 -1.28 -0.97 -15.77
C ASN A 265 -0.32 -1.02 -16.98
N GLY A 266 0.27 -2.18 -17.28
CA GLY A 266 1.17 -2.35 -18.42
C GLY A 266 2.54 -1.66 -18.27
N TYR A 267 2.91 -1.26 -17.05
CA TYR A 267 4.20 -0.64 -16.74
C TYR A 267 5.34 -1.64 -16.65
N ALA A 268 5.04 -2.87 -16.25
CA ALA A 268 6.00 -3.95 -16.21
C ALA A 268 5.72 -4.98 -17.31
N ASN A 269 6.78 -5.42 -17.97
CA ASN A 269 6.67 -6.52 -18.93
C ASN A 269 6.54 -7.87 -18.19
N SER A 270 6.14 -8.92 -18.90
CA SER A 270 5.95 -10.24 -18.30
C SER A 270 7.24 -10.81 -17.67
N ILE A 271 8.41 -10.53 -18.24
CA ILE A 271 9.69 -11.03 -17.72
C ILE A 271 10.02 -10.38 -16.36
N GLU A 272 9.84 -9.06 -16.23
CA GLU A 272 9.98 -8.32 -14.97
C GLU A 272 9.08 -8.95 -13.88
N ALA A 273 7.84 -9.28 -14.24
CA ALA A 273 6.87 -9.90 -13.33
C ALA A 273 7.27 -11.31 -12.87
N TRP A 274 7.77 -12.16 -13.77
CA TRP A 274 8.23 -13.51 -13.42
C TRP A 274 9.53 -13.49 -12.62
N ILE A 275 10.45 -12.55 -12.89
CA ILE A 275 11.68 -12.38 -12.10
C ILE A 275 11.32 -11.94 -10.67
N SER A 276 10.45 -10.94 -10.52
CA SER A 276 9.98 -10.50 -9.21
C SER A 276 9.30 -11.63 -8.43
N LEU A 277 8.47 -12.43 -9.10
CA LEU A 277 7.83 -13.59 -8.49
C LEU A 277 8.88 -14.61 -8.03
N ALA A 278 9.88 -14.92 -8.85
CA ALA A 278 10.96 -15.85 -8.49
C ALA A 278 11.75 -15.38 -7.27
N ILE A 279 12.09 -14.08 -7.19
CA ILE A 279 12.75 -13.49 -6.02
C ILE A 279 11.87 -13.66 -4.77
N THR A 280 10.57 -13.38 -4.89
CA THR A 280 9.61 -13.49 -3.79
C THR A 280 9.46 -14.94 -3.33
N VAL A 281 9.43 -15.91 -4.25
CA VAL A 281 9.39 -17.35 -3.94
C VAL A 281 10.65 -17.78 -3.20
N VAL A 282 11.84 -17.42 -3.71
CA VAL A 282 13.11 -17.76 -3.06
C VAL A 282 13.17 -17.17 -1.64
N PHE A 283 12.73 -15.92 -1.49
CA PHE A 283 12.64 -15.28 -0.18
C PHE A 283 11.66 -16.00 0.74
N ALA A 284 10.45 -16.34 0.26
CA ALA A 284 9.45 -17.04 1.06
C ALA A 284 9.96 -18.41 1.55
N VAL A 285 10.60 -19.19 0.68
CA VAL A 285 11.16 -20.51 1.02
C VAL A 285 12.29 -20.37 2.05
N THR A 286 13.22 -19.44 1.82
CA THR A 286 14.35 -19.22 2.74
C THR A 286 13.90 -18.69 4.10
N ALA A 287 12.96 -17.75 4.14
CA ALA A 287 12.36 -17.23 5.36
C ALA A 287 11.62 -18.35 6.13
N THR A 288 10.83 -19.18 5.43
CA THR A 288 10.12 -20.31 6.05
C THR A 288 11.10 -21.32 6.66
N ALA A 289 12.16 -21.67 5.93
CA ALA A 289 13.18 -22.59 6.43
C ALA A 289 13.89 -22.01 7.67
N PHE A 290 14.23 -20.72 7.65
CA PHE A 290 14.89 -20.02 8.76
C PHE A 290 13.98 -19.95 10.00
N ILE A 291 12.74 -19.50 9.84
CA ILE A 291 11.75 -19.41 10.94
C ILE A 291 11.45 -20.80 11.52
N GLY A 292 11.30 -21.82 10.67
CA GLY A 292 11.01 -23.19 11.11
C GLY A 292 12.11 -23.79 11.99
N ARG A 293 13.37 -23.37 11.82
CA ARG A 293 14.47 -23.76 12.73
C ARG A 293 14.34 -23.09 14.11
N MET A 294 13.97 -21.81 14.13
CA MET A 294 13.83 -21.03 15.37
C MET A 294 12.54 -21.33 16.14
N TYR A 295 11.53 -21.92 15.48
CA TYR A 295 10.19 -22.08 16.01
C TYR A 295 10.14 -22.83 17.37
N ALA A 296 10.95 -23.88 17.52
CA ALA A 296 11.04 -24.66 18.75
C ALA A 296 11.42 -23.79 19.97
N SER A 297 12.44 -22.94 19.79
CA SER A 297 12.91 -22.05 20.85
C SER A 297 11.89 -20.99 21.21
N LEU A 298 11.07 -20.52 20.26
CA LEU A 298 10.15 -19.41 20.47
C LEU A 298 8.85 -19.84 21.13
N VAL A 299 8.30 -20.97 20.69
CA VAL A 299 6.98 -21.40 21.14
C VAL A 299 7.02 -22.05 22.53
N LEU A 300 8.17 -22.62 22.94
CA LEU A 300 8.37 -23.19 24.27
C LEU A 300 8.74 -22.13 25.33
N GLN A 301 9.01 -20.89 24.94
CA GLN A 301 9.35 -19.82 25.89
C GLN A 301 8.09 -19.21 26.51
N THR A 302 7.90 -19.40 27.81
CA THR A 302 6.82 -18.74 28.56
C THR A 302 7.22 -17.39 29.15
N ASP A 303 8.51 -17.05 29.13
CA ASP A 303 9.03 -15.80 29.70
C ASP A 303 8.60 -14.60 28.84
N ASP A 304 8.02 -13.58 29.49
CA ASP A 304 7.59 -12.33 28.85
C ASP A 304 8.77 -11.38 28.61
N LEU A 305 9.80 -11.90 27.92
CA LEU A 305 10.91 -11.11 27.46
C LEU A 305 10.40 -10.27 26.28
N GLY A 306 10.50 -8.94 26.36
CA GLY A 306 10.07 -8.08 25.26
C GLY A 306 10.65 -8.52 23.90
N ILE A 307 9.89 -8.26 22.82
CA ILE A 307 10.10 -8.79 21.44
C ILE A 307 11.58 -8.88 21.03
N TRP A 308 12.38 -7.85 21.31
CA TRP A 308 13.79 -7.80 20.93
C TRP A 308 14.70 -8.80 21.65
N LYS A 309 14.46 -9.06 22.95
CA LYS A 309 15.22 -10.05 23.73
C LYS A 309 14.85 -11.47 23.31
N THR A 310 13.57 -11.72 23.05
CA THR A 310 13.05 -13.00 22.53
C THR A 310 13.63 -13.33 21.16
N PHE A 311 13.69 -12.35 20.26
CA PHE A 311 14.35 -12.50 18.96
C PHE A 311 15.84 -12.89 19.08
N LYS A 312 16.62 -12.14 19.88
CA LYS A 312 18.05 -12.43 20.08
C LYS A 312 18.32 -13.80 20.69
N ARG A 313 17.47 -14.25 21.61
CA ARG A 313 17.62 -15.56 22.26
C ARG A 313 17.23 -16.70 21.34
N ALA A 314 16.19 -16.52 20.52
CA ALA A 314 15.81 -17.49 19.49
C ALA A 314 16.94 -17.75 18.46
N LEU A 315 17.79 -16.75 18.19
CA LEU A 315 18.99 -16.89 17.36
C LEU A 315 20.10 -17.72 18.02
N SER A 316 20.12 -17.79 19.35
CA SER A 316 21.15 -18.52 20.12
C SER A 316 20.84 -20.01 20.34
N TYR A 317 19.64 -20.46 19.94
CA TYR A 317 19.23 -21.86 20.06
C TYR A 317 19.66 -22.63 18.81
N HIS A 318 20.64 -23.52 18.94
CA HIS A 318 21.14 -24.41 17.89
C HIS A 318 20.45 -25.77 17.92
#